data_AF-A0A1G1QEI6-F1
#
_entry.id   AF-A0A1G1QEI6-F1
#
_cell.length_a   1.000
_cell.length_b   1.000
_cell.length_c   1.000
_cell.angle_alpha   90.00
_cell.angle_beta   90.00
_cell.angle_gamma   90.00
#
_symmetry.space_group_name_H-M   'P 1'
#
loop_
_entity.id
_entity.type
_entity.pdbx_description
1 polymer ?
#
loop_
_entity_poly.entity_id
_entity_poly.type
_entity_poly.pdbx_seq_one_letter_code
_entity_poly.pdbx_strand_id
1 'polypeptide(L)'
;LNYKRGDTEYTLCLFAFGGYVKLAGDNREECKGEPHEFLGRKPLDRAKVIAAGPALNYLLAFICLWLVNLVGYPNLTTRVGEVMAGYPAESAGILKDDLIVSIEGKNVQYWNQLQEIIYKNKSSSVKLELLRNNEKVELTAKLTQETVKNMLGNKQRISLLGIRPKGETVIVKHNVFMGFVLAGKNLWNLTTLTLSAFGKMLTGGLSFKDNVTGPLGMFYVTNEAVKIGFNAVLHLMAVLSASLCIFNLLPFPILDGGHLFFLGLEKLRGRHLSPKVEEKIGQVGFGFIISLAVFVFLNDLVKFGLWQKAVDVVNKFR
;
A
#
# COMPACT_ATOMS: atom_id res chain seq x y z
N LEU A 1 -3.60 -30.63 10.73
CA LEU A 1 -2.34 -31.42 10.60
C LEU A 1 -1.41 -30.89 11.67
N ASN A 2 -0.94 -31.74 12.60
CA ASN A 2 -0.08 -31.31 13.70
C ASN A 2 1.24 -32.06 13.62
N TYR A 3 2.35 -31.33 13.78
CA TYR A 3 3.70 -31.88 13.75
C TYR A 3 4.53 -31.21 14.84
N LYS A 4 5.23 -32.00 15.65
CA LYS A 4 6.09 -31.48 16.73
C LYS A 4 7.56 -31.68 16.39
N ARG A 5 8.37 -30.62 16.54
CA ARG A 5 9.83 -30.67 16.41
C ARG A 5 10.47 -29.96 17.60
N GLY A 6 11.19 -30.71 18.43
CA GLY A 6 11.67 -30.21 19.72
C GLY A 6 10.50 -29.76 20.60
N ASP A 7 10.59 -28.56 21.16
CA ASP A 7 9.55 -27.97 22.00
C ASP A 7 8.49 -27.18 21.21
N THR A 8 8.58 -27.12 19.88
CA THR A 8 7.64 -26.39 19.04
C THR A 8 6.63 -27.32 18.38
N GLU A 9 5.34 -27.00 18.56
CA GLU A 9 4.23 -27.62 17.85
C GLU A 9 3.81 -26.77 16.65
N TYR A 10 3.74 -27.39 15.48
CA TYR A 10 3.33 -26.79 14.22
C TYR A 10 1.96 -27.35 13.84
N THR A 11 0.96 -26.48 13.74
CA THR A 11 -0.42 -26.87 13.45
C THR A 11 -0.93 -26.13 12.22
N LEU A 12 -1.38 -26.91 11.23
CA LEU A 12 -2.15 -26.39 10.09
C LEU A 12 -3.64 -26.59 10.39
N CYS A 13 -4.33 -25.46 10.56
CA CYS A 13 -5.77 -25.41 10.77
C CYS A 13 -6.55 -25.59 9.45
N LEU A 14 -7.75 -26.16 9.53
CA LEU A 14 -8.63 -26.36 8.37
C LEU A 14 -9.04 -25.02 7.74
N PHE A 15 -9.29 -24.01 8.57
CA PHE A 15 -9.62 -22.67 8.13
C PHE A 15 -8.39 -21.76 8.21
N ALA A 16 -7.96 -21.23 7.06
CA ALA A 16 -6.83 -20.33 6.94
C ALA A 16 -7.20 -18.87 7.31
N PHE A 17 -7.78 -18.66 8.50
CA PHE A 17 -8.07 -17.31 9.02
C PHE A 17 -6.82 -16.53 9.44
N GLY A 18 -5.63 -17.14 9.31
CA GLY A 18 -4.35 -16.55 9.60
C GLY A 18 -3.36 -17.58 10.15
N GLY A 19 -2.16 -17.12 10.45
CA GLY A 19 -1.17 -17.85 11.24
C GLY A 19 -0.81 -17.02 12.47
N TYR A 20 -0.61 -17.68 13.60
CA TYR A 20 -0.10 -17.05 14.81
C TYR A 20 0.93 -17.96 15.48
N VAL A 21 1.77 -17.37 16.31
CA VAL A 21 2.75 -18.10 17.13
C VAL A 21 2.36 -17.88 18.59
N LYS A 22 1.96 -18.95 19.28
CA LYS A 22 1.83 -18.92 20.75
C LYS A 22 3.22 -19.07 21.35
N LEU A 23 3.64 -18.14 22.19
CA LEU A 23 4.97 -18.20 22.81
C LEU A 23 4.88 -18.93 24.15
N ALA A 24 5.91 -19.70 24.50
CA ALA A 24 5.96 -20.34 25.82
C ALA A 24 5.84 -19.28 26.93
N GLY A 25 4.92 -19.45 27.87
CA GLY A 25 4.68 -18.48 28.95
C GLY A 25 4.29 -17.08 28.47
N ASP A 26 3.52 -16.97 27.38
CA ASP A 26 2.88 -15.71 26.97
C ASP A 26 1.64 -15.35 27.81
N ASN A 27 1.00 -16.35 28.41
CA ASN A 27 -0.06 -16.18 29.40
C ASN A 27 0.51 -16.11 30.82
N ARG A 28 0.12 -15.09 31.60
CA ARG A 28 0.53 -14.92 33.00
C ARG A 28 0.08 -16.07 33.91
N GLU A 29 -1.01 -16.76 33.56
CA GLU A 29 -1.49 -17.94 34.31
C GLU A 29 -0.66 -19.19 34.03
N GLU A 30 -0.08 -19.29 32.84
CA GLU A 30 0.75 -20.43 32.40
C GLU A 30 2.24 -20.22 32.69
N CYS A 31 2.68 -18.96 32.87
CA CYS A 31 4.07 -18.58 33.10
C CYS A 31 4.57 -18.97 34.50
N LYS A 32 5.61 -19.80 34.55
CA LYS A 32 6.31 -20.22 35.77
C LYS A 32 7.53 -19.36 36.11
N GLY A 33 7.89 -18.42 35.23
CA GLY A 33 9.05 -17.54 35.39
C GLY A 33 10.35 -18.16 34.88
N GLU A 34 10.25 -19.23 34.08
CA GLU A 34 11.41 -19.94 33.56
C GLU A 34 12.16 -19.10 32.51
N PRO A 35 13.50 -19.23 32.38
CA PRO A 35 14.28 -18.40 31.44
C PRO A 35 13.88 -18.56 29.97
N HIS A 36 13.25 -19.66 29.59
CA HIS A 36 12.79 -19.91 28.23
C HIS A 36 11.37 -19.36 27.96
N GLU A 37 10.63 -18.98 28.99
CA GLU A 37 9.30 -18.39 28.87
C GLU A 37 9.39 -16.90 28.50
N PHE A 38 8.48 -16.46 27.65
CA PHE A 38 8.41 -15.11 27.13
C PHE A 38 8.32 -14.08 28.26
N LEU A 39 7.38 -14.25 29.20
CA LEU A 39 7.21 -13.32 30.31
C LEU A 39 8.39 -13.34 31.30
N GLY A 40 9.13 -14.46 31.40
CA GLY A 40 10.35 -14.60 32.21
C GLY A 40 11.59 -13.89 31.64
N ARG A 41 11.56 -13.47 30.36
CA ARG A 41 12.65 -12.74 29.71
C ARG A 41 12.69 -11.26 30.07
N LYS A 42 13.87 -10.65 29.89
CA LYS A 42 14.07 -9.21 30.06
C LYS A 42 13.19 -8.42 29.09
N PRO A 43 12.70 -7.21 29.45
CA PRO A 43 11.83 -6.40 28.59
C PRO A 43 12.36 -6.15 27.18
N LEU A 44 13.68 -5.94 27.02
CA LEU A 44 14.29 -5.74 25.71
C LEU A 44 14.25 -7.00 24.83
N ASP A 45 14.38 -8.18 25.42
CA ASP A 45 14.33 -9.43 24.67
C ASP A 45 12.89 -9.74 24.26
N ARG A 46 11.91 -9.46 25.13
CA ARG A 46 10.48 -9.50 24.79
C ARG A 46 10.15 -8.52 23.66
N ALA A 47 10.67 -7.30 23.72
CA ALA A 47 10.47 -6.29 22.68
C ALA A 47 11.06 -6.72 21.32
N LYS A 48 12.23 -7.37 21.29
CA LYS A 48 12.80 -7.92 20.05
C LYS A 48 11.90 -9.00 19.44
N VAL A 49 11.35 -9.89 20.26
CA VAL A 49 10.44 -10.94 19.81
C VAL A 49 9.15 -10.35 19.23
N ILE A 50 8.54 -9.38 19.91
CA ILE A 50 7.34 -8.68 19.40
C ILE A 50 7.65 -7.93 18.10
N ALA A 51 8.78 -7.21 18.04
CA ALA A 51 9.18 -6.45 16.86
C ALA A 51 9.53 -7.35 15.64
N ALA A 52 9.86 -8.62 15.86
CA ALA A 52 10.16 -9.56 14.79
C ALA A 52 8.95 -9.79 13.86
N GLY A 53 7.72 -9.75 14.38
CA GLY A 53 6.50 -9.89 13.58
C GLY A 53 6.39 -8.80 12.49
N PRO A 54 6.27 -7.51 12.88
CA PRO A 54 6.25 -6.40 11.93
C PRO A 54 7.50 -6.33 11.05
N ALA A 55 8.69 -6.64 11.61
CA ALA A 55 9.93 -6.65 10.84
C ALA A 55 9.91 -7.67 9.69
N LEU A 56 9.36 -8.86 9.92
CA LEU A 56 9.19 -9.87 8.87
C LEU A 56 8.19 -9.44 7.80
N ASN A 57 7.10 -8.77 8.19
CA ASN A 57 6.16 -8.17 7.23
C ASN A 57 6.84 -7.11 6.35
N TYR A 58 7.67 -6.25 6.95
CA TYR A 58 8.42 -5.23 6.22
C TYR A 58 9.49 -5.84 5.29
N LEU A 59 10.18 -6.90 5.75
CA LEU A 59 11.13 -7.66 4.96
C LEU A 59 10.44 -8.36 3.78
N LEU A 60 9.29 -9.00 4.01
CA LEU A 60 8.50 -9.63 2.95
C LEU A 60 8.09 -8.59 1.91
N ALA A 61 7.63 -7.41 2.34
CA ALA A 61 7.31 -6.32 1.43
C ALA A 61 8.51 -5.90 0.57
N PHE A 62 9.69 -5.76 1.18
CA PHE A 62 10.93 -5.47 0.45
C PHE A 62 11.26 -6.55 -0.58
N ILE A 63 11.23 -7.84 -0.19
CA ILE A 63 11.52 -8.96 -1.07
C ILE A 63 10.53 -9.01 -2.24
N CYS A 64 9.23 -8.85 -1.98
CA CYS A 64 8.21 -8.82 -3.03
C CYS A 64 8.44 -7.66 -4.00
N LEU A 65 8.75 -6.45 -3.54
CA LEU A 65 9.08 -5.31 -4.42
C LEU A 65 10.36 -5.57 -5.22
N TRP A 66 11.35 -6.22 -4.62
CA TRP A 66 12.58 -6.58 -5.33
C TRP A 66 12.29 -7.58 -6.45
N LEU A 67 11.52 -8.63 -6.17
CA LEU A 67 11.07 -9.60 -7.17
C LEU A 67 10.25 -8.95 -8.28
N VAL A 68 9.35 -8.02 -7.96
CA VAL A 68 8.58 -7.26 -8.97
C VAL A 68 9.52 -6.54 -9.95
N ASN A 69 10.60 -5.93 -9.45
CA ASN A 69 11.57 -5.25 -10.30
C ASN A 69 12.43 -6.21 -11.16
N LEU A 70 12.61 -7.46 -10.71
CA LEU A 70 13.35 -8.50 -11.43
C LEU A 70 12.53 -9.18 -12.52
N VAL A 71 11.31 -9.61 -12.19
CA VAL A 71 10.39 -10.25 -13.14
C VAL A 71 9.87 -9.23 -14.14
N GLY A 72 9.70 -7.98 -13.70
CA GLY A 72 9.41 -6.81 -14.52
C GLY A 72 7.93 -6.45 -14.58
N TYR A 73 7.63 -5.17 -14.46
CA TYR A 73 6.24 -4.68 -14.40
C TYR A 73 5.83 -4.03 -15.73
N PRO A 74 4.58 -4.24 -16.21
CA PRO A 74 4.09 -3.57 -17.40
C PRO A 74 4.04 -2.06 -17.15
N ASN A 75 4.84 -1.31 -17.90
CA ASN A 75 4.81 0.16 -17.89
C ASN A 75 4.17 0.65 -19.19
N LEU A 76 3.32 1.66 -19.07
CA LEU A 76 2.73 2.31 -20.23
C LEU A 76 3.82 2.97 -21.07
N THR A 77 3.78 2.74 -22.38
CA THR A 77 4.64 3.45 -23.33
C THR A 77 4.24 4.93 -23.40
N THR A 78 5.10 5.74 -23.99
CA THR A 78 4.86 7.17 -24.24
C THR A 78 4.01 7.42 -25.49
N ARG A 79 3.36 6.39 -26.06
CA ARG A 79 2.52 6.53 -27.24
C ARG A 79 1.19 7.20 -26.90
N VAL A 80 0.88 8.26 -27.64
CA VAL A 80 -0.34 9.04 -27.48
C VAL A 80 -1.53 8.25 -28.04
N GLY A 81 -2.53 8.02 -27.21
CA GLY A 81 -3.78 7.36 -27.59
C GLY A 81 -4.90 8.35 -27.92
N GLU A 82 -4.97 9.44 -27.16
CA GLU A 82 -5.98 10.47 -27.28
C GLU A 82 -5.34 11.83 -27.01
N VAL A 83 -5.74 12.83 -27.80
CA VAL A 83 -5.42 14.25 -27.60
C VAL A 83 -6.71 14.94 -27.19
N MET A 84 -6.70 15.59 -26.03
CA MET A 84 -7.89 16.22 -25.47
C MET A 84 -8.19 17.54 -26.19
N ALA A 85 -9.44 17.70 -26.64
CA ALA A 85 -9.90 18.94 -27.27
C ALA A 85 -9.80 20.14 -26.30
N GLY A 86 -9.36 21.29 -26.81
CA GLY A 86 -9.20 22.53 -26.04
C GLY A 86 -7.96 22.57 -25.14
N TYR A 87 -7.10 21.54 -25.19
CA TYR A 87 -5.85 21.50 -24.44
C TYR A 87 -4.63 21.84 -25.30
N PRO A 88 -3.49 22.24 -24.70
CA PRO A 88 -2.32 22.68 -25.44
C PRO A 88 -1.73 21.68 -26.45
N ALA A 89 -1.89 20.37 -26.21
CA ALA A 89 -1.44 19.32 -27.13
C ALA A 89 -2.07 19.43 -28.52
N GLU A 90 -3.36 19.79 -28.58
CA GLU A 90 -4.10 19.95 -29.83
C GLU A 90 -3.52 21.10 -30.65
N SER A 91 -3.35 22.28 -30.04
CA SER A 91 -2.77 23.45 -30.71
C SER A 91 -1.29 23.29 -31.05
N ALA A 92 -0.57 22.44 -30.32
CA ALA A 92 0.83 22.10 -30.61
C ALA A 92 0.97 21.16 -31.81
N GLY A 93 -0.13 20.60 -32.32
CA GLY A 93 -0.12 19.66 -33.43
C GLY A 93 0.34 18.25 -33.05
N ILE A 94 0.21 17.86 -31.77
CA ILE A 94 0.40 16.47 -31.33
C ILE A 94 -0.78 15.65 -31.86
N LEU A 95 -0.50 14.48 -32.41
CA LEU A 95 -1.50 13.60 -33.00
C LEU A 95 -1.59 12.27 -32.25
N LYS A 96 -2.70 11.58 -32.45
CA LYS A 96 -2.84 10.19 -32.07
C LYS A 96 -1.74 9.36 -32.73
N ASP A 97 -1.25 8.36 -31.99
CA ASP A 97 -0.17 7.44 -32.36
C ASP A 97 1.25 8.03 -32.38
N ASP A 98 1.43 9.33 -32.14
CA ASP A 98 2.75 9.92 -31.89
C ASP A 98 3.43 9.23 -30.69
N LEU A 99 4.72 8.90 -30.83
CA LEU A 99 5.51 8.32 -29.75
C LEU A 99 6.47 9.39 -29.21
N ILE A 100 6.23 9.89 -28.00
CA ILE A 100 7.09 10.90 -27.38
C ILE A 100 8.37 10.23 -26.89
N VAL A 101 9.52 10.61 -27.42
CA VAL A 101 10.82 9.99 -27.09
C VAL A 101 11.68 10.86 -26.17
N SER A 102 11.48 12.18 -26.19
CA SER A 102 12.19 13.13 -25.34
C SER A 102 11.30 14.32 -24.98
N ILE A 103 11.54 14.89 -23.81
CA ILE A 103 10.94 16.13 -23.33
C ILE A 103 12.02 16.97 -22.65
N GLU A 104 12.19 18.23 -23.04
CA GLU A 104 13.25 19.12 -22.53
C GLU A 104 14.66 18.50 -22.62
N GLY A 105 14.94 17.79 -23.73
CA GLY A 105 16.21 17.09 -23.96
C GLY A 105 16.44 15.86 -23.07
N LYS A 106 15.45 15.45 -22.26
CA LYS A 106 15.50 14.23 -21.45
C LYS A 106 14.73 13.12 -22.14
N ASN A 107 15.43 12.02 -22.42
CA ASN A 107 14.80 10.81 -22.94
C ASN A 107 13.75 10.29 -21.98
N VAL A 108 12.55 10.02 -22.51
CA VAL A 108 11.44 9.41 -21.80
C VAL A 108 11.07 8.11 -22.47
N GLN A 109 11.03 7.04 -21.67
CA GLN A 109 10.67 5.70 -22.16
C GLN A 109 9.27 5.30 -21.71
N TYR A 110 8.81 5.85 -20.59
CA TYR A 110 7.57 5.43 -19.94
C TYR A 110 6.67 6.62 -19.62
N TRP A 111 5.35 6.36 -19.62
CA TRP A 111 4.35 7.39 -19.38
C TRP A 111 4.50 8.08 -18.03
N ASN A 112 4.88 7.36 -16.97
CA ASN A 112 5.08 7.94 -15.64
C ASN A 112 6.23 8.96 -15.61
N GLN A 113 7.30 8.74 -16.38
CA GLN A 113 8.41 9.70 -16.52
C GLN A 113 7.94 10.97 -17.23
N LEU A 114 7.22 10.80 -18.34
CA LEU A 114 6.62 11.91 -19.09
C LEU A 114 5.66 12.72 -18.20
N GLN A 115 4.77 12.04 -17.49
CA GLN A 115 3.81 12.63 -16.57
C GLN A 115 4.50 13.38 -15.43
N GLU A 116 5.53 12.79 -14.82
CA GLU A 116 6.29 13.44 -13.73
C GLU A 116 6.97 14.73 -14.20
N ILE A 117 7.59 14.72 -15.39
CA ILE A 117 8.25 15.90 -15.96
C ILE A 117 7.21 16.98 -16.25
N ILE A 118 6.10 16.64 -16.90
CA ILE A 118 5.04 17.61 -17.23
C ILE A 118 4.42 18.18 -15.95
N TYR A 119 4.03 17.35 -14.99
CA TYR A 119 3.34 17.81 -13.76
C TYR A 119 4.20 18.76 -12.92
N LYS A 120 5.52 18.52 -12.87
CA LYS A 120 6.46 19.36 -12.12
C LYS A 120 6.95 20.56 -12.91
N ASN A 121 6.66 20.64 -14.21
CA ASN A 121 7.13 21.73 -15.05
C ASN A 121 6.43 23.03 -14.66
N LYS A 122 7.22 24.05 -14.31
CA LYS A 122 6.72 25.39 -13.95
C LYS A 122 6.74 26.38 -15.12
N SER A 123 7.40 26.01 -16.23
CA SER A 123 7.44 26.80 -17.46
C SER A 123 6.08 26.77 -18.16
N SER A 124 5.83 27.79 -18.97
CA SER A 124 4.60 27.93 -19.76
C SER A 124 4.56 27.05 -21.01
N SER A 125 5.68 26.40 -21.36
CA SER A 125 5.80 25.52 -22.52
C SER A 125 6.86 24.44 -22.31
N VAL A 126 6.80 23.41 -23.14
CA VAL A 126 7.77 22.31 -23.22
C VAL A 126 8.16 22.00 -24.65
N LYS A 127 9.44 21.71 -24.87
CA LYS A 127 9.96 21.11 -26.10
C LYS A 127 9.83 19.59 -26.02
N LEU A 128 9.21 19.02 -27.04
CA LEU A 128 8.96 17.59 -27.21
C LEU A 128 9.68 17.12 -28.47
N GLU A 129 10.32 15.95 -28.38
CA GLU A 129 10.72 15.19 -29.56
C GLU A 129 9.84 13.95 -29.63
N LEU A 130 9.20 13.75 -30.77
CA LEU A 130 8.30 12.63 -31.02
C LEU A 130 8.65 11.92 -32.31
N LEU A 131 8.26 10.66 -32.38
CA LEU A 131 8.29 9.85 -33.60
C LEU A 131 6.89 9.79 -34.18
N ARG A 132 6.73 10.32 -35.39
CA ARG A 132 5.51 10.26 -36.19
C ARG A 132 5.84 9.53 -37.49
N ASN A 133 5.19 8.39 -37.73
CA ASN A 133 5.50 7.54 -38.91
C ASN A 133 7.00 7.22 -39.05
N ASN A 134 7.69 6.97 -37.92
CA ASN A 134 9.15 6.77 -37.81
C ASN A 134 10.05 7.98 -38.16
N GLU A 135 9.48 9.14 -38.43
CA GLU A 135 10.24 10.38 -38.57
C GLU A 135 10.28 11.15 -37.25
N LYS A 136 11.43 11.76 -36.95
CA LYS A 136 11.59 12.63 -35.78
C LYS A 136 10.96 13.98 -36.07
N VAL A 137 10.02 14.38 -35.22
CA VAL A 137 9.39 15.70 -35.24
C VAL A 137 9.67 16.37 -33.90
N GLU A 138 10.16 17.60 -33.95
CA GLU A 138 10.29 18.44 -32.77
C GLU A 138 9.10 19.40 -32.70
N LEU A 139 8.43 19.46 -31.55
CA LEU A 139 7.32 20.37 -31.30
C LEU A 139 7.56 21.15 -30.01
N THR A 140 7.06 22.37 -29.95
CA THR A 140 6.96 23.12 -28.69
C THR A 140 5.49 23.28 -28.35
N ALA A 141 5.09 22.72 -27.21
CA ALA A 141 3.72 22.78 -26.73
C ALA A 141 3.63 23.72 -25.54
N LYS A 142 2.59 24.55 -25.48
CA LYS A 142 2.27 25.28 -24.25
C LYS A 142 1.82 24.30 -23.17
N LEU A 143 1.81 24.74 -21.91
CA LEU A 143 1.23 24.01 -20.80
C LEU A 143 0.12 24.83 -20.17
N THR A 144 -0.99 24.16 -19.82
CA THR A 144 -2.02 24.75 -18.96
C THR A 144 -1.80 24.29 -17.53
N GLN A 145 -2.22 25.09 -16.55
CA GLN A 145 -2.06 24.74 -15.15
C GLN A 145 -3.41 24.56 -14.49
N GLU A 146 -3.58 23.45 -13.79
CA GLU A 146 -4.78 23.14 -13.04
C GLU A 146 -4.47 22.82 -11.59
N THR A 147 -5.42 23.15 -10.72
CA THR A 147 -5.35 22.77 -9.30
C THR A 147 -6.07 21.45 -9.11
N VAL A 148 -5.30 20.38 -8.88
CA VAL A 148 -5.85 19.06 -8.61
C VAL A 148 -5.65 18.69 -7.14
N LYS A 149 -6.52 17.84 -6.60
CA LYS A 149 -6.26 17.19 -5.31
C LYS A 149 -5.40 15.96 -5.55
N ASN A 150 -4.28 15.84 -4.84
CA ASN A 150 -3.45 14.63 -4.89
C ASN A 150 -4.06 13.49 -4.06
N MET A 151 -3.42 12.32 -4.06
CA MET A 151 -3.87 11.14 -3.29
C MET A 151 -3.99 11.40 -1.78
N LEU A 152 -3.30 12.42 -1.25
CA LEU A 152 -3.36 12.81 0.15
C LEU A 152 -4.37 13.96 0.39
N GLY A 153 -5.24 14.28 -0.58
CA GLY A 153 -6.25 15.34 -0.48
C GLY A 153 -5.71 16.77 -0.60
N ASN A 154 -4.39 16.96 -0.72
CA ASN A 154 -3.80 18.30 -0.85
C ASN A 154 -4.08 18.86 -2.24
N LYS A 155 -4.49 20.13 -2.30
CA LYS A 155 -4.51 20.89 -3.54
C LYS A 155 -3.07 21.12 -4.00
N GLN A 156 -2.75 20.72 -5.22
CA GLN A 156 -1.48 20.98 -5.87
C GLN A 156 -1.74 21.54 -7.27
N ARG A 157 -0.96 22.54 -7.65
CA ARG A 157 -0.98 23.08 -9.01
C ARG A 157 -0.07 22.22 -9.87
N ILE A 158 -0.62 21.57 -10.88
CA ILE A 158 0.13 20.76 -11.85
C ILE A 158 -0.01 21.38 -13.23
N SER A 159 1.01 21.16 -14.07
CA SER A 159 0.92 21.50 -15.48
C SER A 159 0.37 20.32 -16.27
N LEU A 160 -0.41 20.61 -17.30
CA LEU A 160 -1.10 19.66 -18.15
C LEU A 160 -0.84 19.99 -19.63
N LEU A 161 -0.63 18.93 -20.40
CA LEU A 161 -0.49 18.98 -21.86
C LEU A 161 -1.80 18.59 -22.55
N GLY A 162 -2.60 17.69 -21.96
CA GLY A 162 -3.88 17.21 -22.51
C GLY A 162 -3.74 16.01 -23.43
N ILE A 163 -2.96 15.01 -23.04
CA ILE A 163 -2.80 13.74 -23.76
C ILE A 163 -3.09 12.56 -22.84
N ARG A 164 -3.56 11.45 -23.41
CA ARG A 164 -3.74 10.17 -22.71
C ARG A 164 -2.96 9.06 -23.40
N PRO A 165 -2.46 8.06 -22.64
CA PRO A 165 -1.72 6.95 -23.22
C PRO A 165 -2.66 6.06 -24.03
N LYS A 166 -2.14 5.44 -25.10
CA LYS A 166 -2.89 4.46 -25.90
C LYS A 166 -3.23 3.16 -25.15
N GLY A 167 -2.59 2.91 -24.02
CA GLY A 167 -2.74 1.68 -23.24
C GLY A 167 -1.74 0.58 -23.62
N GLU A 168 -0.85 0.83 -24.58
CA GLU A 168 0.26 -0.08 -24.90
C GLU A 168 1.25 -0.14 -23.73
N THR A 169 1.65 -1.34 -23.34
CA THR A 169 2.60 -1.56 -22.25
C THR A 169 3.85 -2.30 -22.73
N VAL A 170 4.96 -2.05 -22.05
CA VAL A 170 6.22 -2.77 -22.20
C VAL A 170 6.65 -3.30 -20.84
N ILE A 171 7.15 -4.54 -20.81
CA ILE A 171 7.65 -5.15 -19.58
C ILE A 171 9.05 -4.59 -19.31
N VAL A 172 9.20 -3.90 -18.19
CA VAL A 172 10.48 -3.30 -17.78
C VAL A 172 11.11 -4.17 -16.72
N LYS A 173 12.30 -4.69 -17.02
CA LYS A 173 13.10 -5.48 -16.08
C LYS A 173 14.32 -4.68 -15.66
N HIS A 174 14.64 -4.72 -14.37
CA HIS A 174 15.87 -4.14 -13.84
C HIS A 174 16.86 -5.24 -13.50
N ASN A 175 18.15 -4.92 -13.57
CA ASN A 175 19.17 -5.82 -13.04
C ASN A 175 19.02 -5.97 -11.52
N VAL A 176 19.67 -7.00 -10.96
CA VAL A 176 19.52 -7.41 -9.56
C VAL A 176 19.81 -6.27 -8.58
N PHE A 177 20.90 -5.53 -8.80
CA PHE A 177 21.31 -4.43 -7.95
C PHE A 177 20.37 -3.24 -8.04
N MET A 178 20.01 -2.82 -9.25
CA MET A 178 19.10 -1.70 -9.47
C MET A 178 17.71 -2.02 -8.92
N GLY A 179 17.24 -3.25 -9.11
CA GLY A 179 15.98 -3.72 -8.53
C GLY A 179 15.97 -3.66 -7.01
N PHE A 180 17.09 -3.96 -6.35
CA PHE A 180 17.22 -3.88 -4.89
C PHE A 180 17.11 -2.43 -4.40
N VAL A 181 17.82 -1.52 -5.06
CA VAL A 181 17.77 -0.08 -4.75
C VAL A 181 16.35 0.49 -4.97
N LEU A 182 15.73 0.12 -6.09
CA LEU A 182 14.35 0.53 -6.40
C LEU A 182 13.34 -0.03 -5.41
N ALA A 183 13.49 -1.29 -4.96
CA ALA A 183 12.65 -1.87 -3.93
C ALA A 183 12.72 -1.06 -2.62
N GLY A 184 13.93 -0.66 -2.20
CA GLY A 184 14.12 0.18 -1.03
C GLY A 184 13.46 1.56 -1.17
N LYS A 185 13.65 2.22 -2.32
CA LYS A 185 13.02 3.51 -2.62
C LYS A 185 11.48 3.40 -2.64
N ASN A 186 10.94 2.36 -3.27
CA ASN A 186 9.51 2.13 -3.35
C ASN A 186 8.92 1.83 -1.97
N LEU A 187 9.60 1.01 -1.17
CA LEU A 187 9.17 0.70 0.19
C LEU A 187 9.17 1.96 1.09
N TRP A 188 10.18 2.82 0.96
CA TRP A 188 10.22 4.11 1.64
C TRP A 188 9.07 5.03 1.22
N ASN A 189 8.81 5.12 -0.10
CA ASN A 189 7.70 5.91 -0.62
C ASN A 189 6.35 5.38 -0.14
N LEU A 190 6.14 4.07 -0.15
CA LEU A 190 4.93 3.44 0.38
C LEU A 190 4.77 3.75 1.87
N THR A 191 5.84 3.62 2.65
CA THR A 191 5.82 3.87 4.09
C THR A 191 5.48 5.32 4.41
N THR A 192 6.13 6.27 3.76
CA THR A 192 5.89 7.70 3.97
C THR A 192 4.49 8.12 3.51
N LEU A 193 4.00 7.57 2.39
CA LEU A 193 2.64 7.78 1.90
C LEU A 193 1.61 7.24 2.89
N THR A 194 1.78 6.01 3.37
CA THR A 194 0.87 5.37 4.33
C THR A 194 0.81 6.14 5.63
N LEU A 195 1.96 6.50 6.22
CA LEU A 195 2.01 7.31 7.44
C LEU A 195 1.36 8.68 7.26
N SER A 196 1.61 9.34 6.11
CA SER A 196 1.01 10.64 5.81
C SER A 196 -0.50 10.56 5.60
N ALA A 197 -0.98 9.52 4.90
CA ALA A 197 -2.40 9.27 4.70
C ALA A 197 -3.09 9.00 6.03
N PHE A 198 -2.48 8.16 6.89
CA PHE A 198 -2.99 7.87 8.22
C PHE A 198 -3.08 9.12 9.10
N GLY A 199 -2.01 9.91 9.17
CA GLY A 199 -2.02 11.17 9.92
C GLY A 199 -3.13 12.11 9.44
N LYS A 200 -3.34 12.23 8.13
CA LYS A 200 -4.41 13.07 7.58
C LYS A 200 -5.81 12.52 7.79
N MET A 201 -5.98 11.21 7.84
CA MET A 201 -7.26 10.61 8.22
C MET A 201 -7.59 10.97 9.67
N LEU A 202 -6.60 10.93 10.56
CA LEU A 202 -6.80 11.34 11.96
C LEU A 202 -7.10 12.84 12.12
N THR A 203 -6.47 13.70 11.32
CA THR A 203 -6.74 15.15 11.37
C THR A 203 -7.96 15.59 10.53
N GLY A 204 -8.70 14.66 9.91
CA GLY A 204 -9.85 14.96 9.06
C GLY A 204 -9.51 15.57 7.68
N GLY A 205 -8.23 15.59 7.29
CA GLY A 205 -7.79 16.05 5.97
C GLY A 205 -8.01 15.02 4.84
N LEU A 206 -8.32 13.78 5.21
CA LEU A 206 -8.61 12.70 4.28
C LEU A 206 -9.83 11.90 4.78
N SER A 207 -10.79 11.62 3.89
CA SER A 207 -11.98 10.83 4.23
C SER A 207 -11.62 9.38 4.53
N PHE A 208 -11.85 8.94 5.77
CA PHE A 208 -11.64 7.54 6.15
C PHE A 208 -12.50 6.59 5.32
N LYS A 209 -13.76 6.96 5.06
CA LYS A 209 -14.70 6.16 4.28
C LYS A 209 -14.18 5.88 2.87
N ASP A 210 -13.57 6.86 2.22
CA ASP A 210 -13.15 6.71 0.83
C ASP A 210 -11.79 6.04 0.69
N ASN A 211 -10.94 6.14 1.71
CA ASN A 211 -9.53 5.72 1.65
C ASN A 211 -9.21 4.44 2.42
N VAL A 212 -10.20 3.83 3.09
CA VAL A 212 -10.05 2.52 3.73
C VAL A 212 -10.84 1.47 2.96
N THR A 213 -10.16 0.36 2.69
CA THR A 213 -10.69 -0.81 1.99
C THR A 213 -10.83 -1.95 2.98
N GLY A 214 -12.00 -2.57 3.04
CA GLY A 214 -12.27 -3.70 3.94
C GLY A 214 -11.98 -5.06 3.32
N PRO A 215 -12.36 -6.15 4.02
CA PRO A 215 -12.13 -7.51 3.55
C PRO A 215 -12.75 -7.79 2.17
N LEU A 216 -13.92 -7.23 1.90
CA LEU A 216 -14.61 -7.42 0.64
C LEU A 216 -13.91 -6.66 -0.50
N GLY A 217 -13.51 -5.41 -0.27
CA GLY A 217 -12.72 -4.67 -1.24
C GLY A 217 -11.36 -5.32 -1.50
N MET A 218 -10.74 -5.89 -0.46
CA MET A 218 -9.52 -6.68 -0.60
C MET A 218 -9.70 -7.91 -1.47
N PHE A 219 -10.85 -8.59 -1.38
CA PHE A 219 -11.18 -9.70 -2.29
C PHE A 219 -11.23 -9.23 -3.75
N TYR A 220 -11.90 -8.11 -4.04
CA TYR A 220 -11.96 -7.56 -5.40
C TYR A 220 -10.57 -7.14 -5.93
N VAL A 221 -9.80 -6.40 -5.14
CA VAL A 221 -8.45 -5.95 -5.54
C VAL A 221 -7.52 -7.14 -5.77
N THR A 222 -7.61 -8.18 -4.94
CA THR A 222 -6.84 -9.41 -5.13
C THR A 222 -7.25 -10.14 -6.40
N ASN A 223 -8.55 -10.24 -6.67
CA ASN A 223 -9.06 -10.87 -7.89
C ASN A 223 -8.61 -10.12 -9.15
N GLU A 224 -8.65 -8.78 -9.14
CA GLU A 224 -8.14 -7.97 -10.25
C GLU A 224 -6.62 -8.14 -10.42
N ALA A 225 -5.86 -8.17 -9.32
CA ALA A 225 -4.42 -8.42 -9.38
C ALA A 225 -4.10 -9.80 -10.00
N VAL A 226 -4.86 -10.84 -9.65
CA VAL A 226 -4.71 -12.18 -10.24
C VAL A 226 -4.98 -12.16 -11.75
N LYS A 227 -6.01 -11.44 -12.22
CA LYS A 227 -6.31 -11.29 -13.66
C LYS A 227 -5.20 -10.57 -14.42
N ILE A 228 -4.56 -9.56 -13.80
CA ILE A 228 -3.44 -8.83 -14.40
C ILE A 228 -2.19 -9.72 -14.49
N GLY A 229 -1.97 -10.57 -13.48
CA GLY A 229 -0.94 -11.60 -13.48
C GLY A 229 -0.05 -11.58 -12.24
N PHE A 230 0.93 -12.49 -12.22
CA PHE A 230 1.73 -12.78 -11.03
C PHE A 230 2.46 -11.55 -10.44
N ASN A 231 2.97 -10.64 -11.28
CA ASN A 231 3.65 -9.44 -10.79
C ASN A 231 2.71 -8.45 -10.08
N ALA A 232 1.45 -8.37 -10.49
CA ALA A 232 0.46 -7.56 -9.78
C ALA A 232 0.13 -8.17 -8.41
N VAL A 233 0.08 -9.51 -8.32
CA VAL A 233 -0.09 -10.23 -7.04
C VAL A 233 1.10 -9.98 -6.11
N LEU A 234 2.34 -10.06 -6.61
CA LEU A 234 3.53 -9.74 -5.82
C LEU A 234 3.54 -8.28 -5.34
N HIS A 235 3.15 -7.34 -6.20
CA HIS A 235 3.04 -5.93 -5.81
C HIS A 235 1.96 -5.73 -4.75
N LEU A 236 0.79 -6.36 -4.90
CA LEU A 236 -0.27 -6.30 -3.91
C LEU A 236 0.19 -6.89 -2.57
N MET A 237 0.86 -8.04 -2.59
CA MET A 237 1.45 -8.65 -1.40
C MET A 237 2.42 -7.69 -0.72
N ALA A 238 3.27 -7.00 -1.47
CA ALA A 238 4.18 -6.02 -0.89
C ALA A 238 3.46 -4.86 -0.21
N VAL A 239 2.45 -4.28 -0.86
CA VAL A 239 1.66 -3.18 -0.30
C VAL A 239 0.96 -3.61 0.98
N LEU A 240 0.36 -4.80 1.00
CA LEU A 240 -0.35 -5.32 2.16
C LEU A 240 0.61 -5.65 3.31
N SER A 241 1.74 -6.30 3.03
CA SER A 241 2.74 -6.61 4.06
C SER A 241 3.36 -5.33 4.64
N ALA A 242 3.68 -4.32 3.82
CA ALA A 242 4.17 -3.04 4.32
C ALA A 242 3.12 -2.33 5.18
N SER A 243 1.85 -2.32 4.74
CA SER A 243 0.75 -1.73 5.48
C SER A 243 0.53 -2.45 6.82
N LEU A 244 0.52 -3.79 6.83
CA LEU A 244 0.37 -4.59 8.04
C LEU A 244 1.49 -4.35 9.04
N CYS A 245 2.75 -4.19 8.58
CA CYS A 245 3.85 -3.77 9.45
C CYS A 245 3.54 -2.42 10.13
N ILE A 246 3.16 -1.40 9.35
CA ILE A 246 2.90 -0.06 9.87
C ILE A 246 1.73 -0.07 10.86
N PHE A 247 0.63 -0.73 10.52
CA PHE A 247 -0.53 -0.83 11.40
C PHE A 247 -0.22 -1.62 12.67
N ASN A 248 0.50 -2.75 12.57
CA ASN A 248 0.88 -3.54 13.74
C ASN A 248 1.79 -2.78 14.69
N LEU A 249 2.55 -1.77 14.23
CA LEU A 249 3.40 -0.94 15.09
C LEU A 249 2.64 0.20 15.77
N LEU A 250 1.37 0.43 15.45
CA LEU A 250 0.56 1.43 16.13
C LEU A 250 0.32 1.02 17.60
N PRO A 251 0.22 2.00 18.53
CA PRO A 251 0.07 1.74 19.96
C PRO A 251 -1.38 1.32 20.32
N PHE A 252 -1.91 0.32 19.61
CA PHE A 252 -3.23 -0.26 19.88
C PHE A 252 -3.08 -1.56 20.68
N PRO A 253 -3.88 -1.78 21.74
CA PRO A 253 -3.66 -2.86 22.72
C PRO A 253 -3.58 -4.29 22.18
N ILE A 254 -4.22 -4.57 21.04
CA ILE A 254 -4.28 -5.89 20.39
C ILE A 254 -3.18 -6.10 19.36
N LEU A 255 -2.50 -5.02 18.99
CA LEU A 255 -1.43 -5.07 18.01
C LEU A 255 -0.09 -5.16 18.72
N ASP A 256 0.92 -5.65 17.99
CA ASP A 256 2.30 -5.77 18.47
C ASP A 256 2.83 -4.45 19.07
N GLY A 257 2.49 -3.31 18.46
CA GLY A 257 2.83 -1.96 18.89
C GLY A 257 2.18 -1.56 20.22
N GLY A 258 1.02 -2.10 20.56
CA GLY A 258 0.40 -1.96 21.88
C GLY A 258 1.23 -2.64 22.96
N HIS A 259 1.69 -3.86 22.71
CA HIS A 259 2.58 -4.57 23.64
C HIS A 259 3.94 -3.85 23.79
N LEU A 260 4.50 -3.33 22.70
CA LEU A 260 5.71 -2.49 22.75
C LEU A 260 5.47 -1.21 23.55
N PHE A 261 4.32 -0.57 23.37
CA PHE A 261 3.92 0.62 24.12
C PHE A 261 3.78 0.31 25.62
N PHE A 262 3.13 -0.80 25.99
CA PHE A 262 3.02 -1.22 27.39
C PHE A 262 4.37 -1.54 28.02
N LEU A 263 5.25 -2.26 27.32
CA LEU A 263 6.62 -2.49 27.78
C LEU A 263 7.39 -1.18 28.00
N GLY A 264 7.18 -0.20 27.13
CA GLY A 264 7.73 1.16 27.29
C GLY A 264 7.19 1.85 28.55
N LEU A 265 5.87 1.80 28.77
CA LEU A 265 5.24 2.36 29.96
C LEU A 265 5.70 1.67 31.25
N GLU A 266 5.87 0.34 31.25
CA GLU A 266 6.40 -0.40 32.39
C GLU A 266 7.84 0.03 32.72
N LYS A 267 8.68 0.20 31.70
CA LYS A 267 10.05 0.69 31.87
C LYS A 267 10.09 2.11 32.45
N LEU A 268 9.19 2.99 32.02
CA LEU A 268 9.07 4.35 32.56
C LEU A 268 8.52 4.38 33.99
N ARG A 269 7.57 3.50 34.31
CA ARG A 269 6.91 3.45 35.63
C ARG A 269 7.67 2.63 36.66
N GLY A 270 8.65 1.83 36.24
CA GLY A 270 9.40 0.91 37.10
C GLY A 270 8.57 -0.23 37.69
N ARG A 271 7.31 -0.39 37.28
CA ARG A 271 6.38 -1.44 37.76
C ARG A 271 5.51 -1.95 36.61
N HIS A 272 5.17 -3.23 36.68
CA HIS A 272 4.30 -3.90 35.72
C HIS A 272 2.88 -3.32 35.76
N LEU A 273 2.19 -3.35 34.62
CA LEU A 273 0.78 -3.02 34.56
C LEU A 273 -0.04 -4.10 35.30
N SER A 274 -1.04 -3.64 36.05
CA SER A 274 -1.98 -4.55 36.72
C SER A 274 -2.77 -5.34 35.67
N PRO A 275 -2.96 -6.67 35.85
CA PRO A 275 -3.73 -7.49 34.91
C PRO A 275 -5.11 -6.91 34.58
N LYS A 276 -5.80 -6.35 35.58
CA LYS A 276 -7.13 -5.72 35.39
C LYS A 276 -7.11 -4.51 34.45
N VAL A 277 -5.99 -3.78 34.42
CA VAL A 277 -5.83 -2.61 33.54
C VAL A 277 -5.54 -3.07 32.13
N GLU A 278 -4.65 -4.04 31.96
CA GLU A 278 -4.32 -4.63 30.66
C GLU A 278 -5.55 -5.29 30.02
N GLU A 279 -6.34 -6.04 30.80
CA GLU A 279 -7.60 -6.65 30.37
C GLU A 279 -8.62 -5.60 29.90
N LYS A 280 -8.88 -4.56 30.70
CA LYS A 280 -9.80 -3.49 30.33
C LYS A 280 -9.36 -2.76 29.06
N ILE A 281 -8.08 -2.44 28.95
CA ILE A 281 -7.52 -1.78 27.78
C ILE A 281 -7.64 -2.71 26.55
N GLY A 282 -7.37 -4.00 26.72
CA GLY A 282 -7.54 -5.02 25.69
C GLY A 282 -8.99 -5.14 25.21
N GLN A 283 -9.97 -5.21 26.11
CA GLN A 283 -11.39 -5.29 25.79
C GLN A 283 -11.90 -4.06 25.04
N VAL A 284 -11.51 -2.85 25.49
CA VAL A 284 -11.85 -1.59 24.80
C VAL A 284 -11.21 -1.56 23.41
N GLY A 285 -9.94 -1.96 23.30
CA GLY A 285 -9.25 -2.09 22.02
C GLY A 285 -9.94 -3.08 21.08
N PHE A 286 -10.40 -4.23 21.61
CA PHE A 286 -11.08 -5.27 20.83
C PHE A 286 -12.41 -4.75 20.29
N GLY A 287 -13.22 -4.15 21.16
CA GLY A 287 -14.49 -3.54 20.77
C GLY A 287 -14.29 -2.50 19.67
N PHE A 288 -13.29 -1.63 19.81
CA PHE A 288 -12.95 -0.64 18.79
C PHE A 288 -12.57 -1.27 17.44
N ILE A 289 -11.69 -2.29 17.42
CA ILE A 289 -11.27 -2.96 16.18
C ILE A 289 -12.45 -3.66 15.51
N ILE A 290 -13.31 -4.35 16.27
CA ILE A 290 -14.50 -5.01 15.73
C ILE A 290 -15.48 -3.99 15.16
N SER A 291 -15.75 -2.89 15.88
CA SER A 291 -16.59 -1.81 15.37
C SER A 291 -16.02 -1.21 14.08
N LEU A 292 -14.71 -1.02 14.00
CA LEU A 292 -14.04 -0.54 12.80
C LEU A 292 -14.15 -1.54 11.64
N ALA A 293 -13.92 -2.83 11.90
CA ALA A 293 -14.04 -3.89 10.91
C ALA A 293 -15.46 -3.97 10.32
N VAL A 294 -16.48 -3.91 11.18
CA VAL A 294 -17.89 -3.85 10.77
C VAL A 294 -18.16 -2.58 9.94
N PHE A 295 -17.72 -1.42 10.41
CA PHE A 295 -17.90 -0.16 9.69
C PHE A 295 -17.30 -0.21 8.27
N VAL A 296 -16.06 -0.68 8.14
CA VAL A 296 -15.39 -0.79 6.85
C VAL A 296 -16.07 -1.84 5.96
N PHE A 297 -16.52 -2.97 6.53
CA PHE A 297 -17.27 -3.98 5.78
C PHE A 297 -18.60 -3.45 5.24
N LEU A 298 -19.38 -2.74 6.06
CA LEU A 298 -20.62 -2.10 5.63
C LEU A 298 -20.37 -1.06 4.55
N ASN A 299 -19.29 -0.29 4.67
CA ASN A 299 -18.88 0.67 3.66
C ASN A 299 -18.53 -0.01 2.32
N ASP A 300 -17.83 -1.15 2.34
CA ASP A 300 -17.54 -1.92 1.14
C ASP A 300 -18.84 -2.41 0.46
N LEU A 301 -19.84 -2.89 1.23
CA LEU A 301 -21.13 -3.33 0.66
C LEU A 301 -21.83 -2.22 -0.15
N VAL A 302 -21.74 -0.99 0.33
CA VAL A 302 -22.27 0.19 -0.36
C VAL A 302 -21.40 0.52 -1.57
N LYS A 303 -20.08 0.61 -1.42
CA LYS A 303 -19.13 0.94 -2.50
C LYS A 303 -19.26 0.00 -3.71
N PHE A 304 -19.43 -1.30 -3.48
CA PHE A 304 -19.51 -2.31 -4.54
C PHE A 304 -20.95 -2.61 -4.98
N GLY A 305 -21.96 -1.85 -4.52
CA GLY A 305 -23.35 -2.02 -4.91
C GLY A 305 -23.97 -3.37 -4.52
N LEU A 306 -23.32 -4.12 -3.62
CA LEU A 306 -23.83 -5.41 -3.14
C LEU A 306 -25.05 -5.23 -2.25
N TRP A 307 -25.13 -4.10 -1.55
CA TRP A 307 -26.32 -3.75 -0.76
C TRP A 307 -27.57 -3.72 -1.63
N GLN A 308 -27.50 -3.05 -2.78
CA GLN A 308 -28.62 -2.96 -3.71
C GLN A 308 -29.01 -4.34 -4.25
N LYS A 309 -28.02 -5.15 -4.66
CA LYS A 309 -28.24 -6.52 -5.12
C LYS A 309 -28.91 -7.40 -4.05
N ALA A 310 -28.51 -7.26 -2.79
CA ALA A 310 -29.11 -8.01 -1.68
C ALA A 310 -30.57 -7.60 -1.46
N VAL A 311 -30.87 -6.30 -1.49
CA VAL A 311 -32.23 -5.76 -1.38
C VAL A 311 -33.09 -6.25 -2.56
N ASP A 312 -32.57 -6.21 -3.78
CA ASP A 312 -33.29 -6.65 -4.98
C ASP A 312 -33.60 -8.16 -4.93
N VAL A 313 -32.69 -8.99 -4.40
CA VAL A 313 -32.92 -10.42 -4.18
C VAL A 313 -34.01 -10.65 -3.15
N VAL A 314 -33.95 -9.97 -2.00
CA VAL A 314 -34.96 -10.10 -0.94
C VAL A 314 -36.35 -9.68 -1.44
N ASN A 315 -36.43 -8.59 -2.19
CA ASN A 315 -37.69 -8.13 -2.79
C ASN A 315 -38.22 -9.07 -3.88
N LYS A 316 -37.35 -9.88 -4.50
CA LYS A 316 -37.77 -10.90 -5.49
C LYS A 316 -38.40 -12.14 -4.84
N PHE A 317 -38.18 -12.35 -3.54
CA PHE A 317 -38.76 -13.44 -2.74
C PHE A 317 -39.97 -13.01 -1.89
N ARG A 318 -40.39 -11.75 -1.98
CA ARG A 318 -41.54 -11.19 -1.27
C ARG A 318 -42.67 -10.88 -2.24
#